data_AF-A0A7Y5UVE1-F1
#
_entry.id   AF-A0A7Y5UVE1-F1
#
_cell.length_a   1.000
_cell.length_b   1.000
_cell.length_c   1.000
_cell.angle_alpha   90.00
_cell.angle_beta   90.00
_cell.angle_gamma   90.00
#
_symmetry.space_group_name_H-M   'P 1'
#
loop_
_entity.id
_entity.type
_entity.pdbx_description
1 polymer ?
#
loop_
_entity_poly.entity_id
_entity_poly.type
_entity_poly.pdbx_seq_one_letter_code
_entity_poly.pdbx_strand_id
1 'polypeptide(L)' 'MGRGWRVGAVVVLLAAALASAAPREVVVAPGGSDLAPGTTAQPLATLAAAQ' A
#
# COMPACT_ATOMS: atom_id res chain seq x y z
N MET A 1 -32.77 16.07 -10.31
CA MET A 1 -31.82 15.07 -10.84
C MET A 1 -30.44 15.42 -10.30
N GLY A 2 -29.79 14.60 -9.47
CA GLY A 2 -28.50 15.01 -8.90
C GLY A 2 -27.91 14.11 -7.81
N ARG A 3 -28.71 13.24 -7.20
CA ARG A 3 -28.23 12.29 -6.18
C ARG A 3 -27.59 11.04 -6.78
N GLY A 4 -28.18 10.44 -7.82
CA GLY A 4 -27.66 9.22 -8.45
C GLY A 4 -26.27 9.37 -9.08
N TRP A 5 -25.98 10.54 -9.68
CA TRP A 5 -24.66 10.82 -10.28
C TRP A 5 -23.55 10.93 -9.22
N ARG A 6 -23.84 11.49 -8.04
CA ARG A 6 -22.87 11.61 -6.95
C ARG A 6 -22.55 10.26 -6.32
N VAL A 7 -23.56 9.42 -6.10
CA VAL A 7 -23.34 8.06 -5.57
C VAL A 7 -22.49 7.24 -6.55
N GLY A 8 -22.80 7.28 -7.85
CA GLY A 8 -22.00 6.61 -8.88
C GLY A 8 -20.56 7.11 -8.96
N ALA A 9 -20.36 8.44 -8.95
CA ALA A 9 -19.02 9.03 -8.99
C ALA A 9 -18.17 8.66 -7.75
N VAL A 10 -18.78 8.62 -6.56
CA VAL A 10 -18.09 8.22 -5.33
C VAL A 10 -17.68 6.74 -5.38
N VAL A 11 -18.55 5.85 -5.86
CA VAL A 11 -18.23 4.42 -6.01
C VAL A 11 -17.11 4.21 -7.03
N VAL A 12 -17.13 4.93 -8.16
CA VAL A 12 -16.08 4.86 -9.18
C VAL A 12 -14.74 5.39 -8.66
N LEU A 13 -14.73 6.52 -7.94
CA LEU A 13 -13.51 7.06 -7.32
C LEU A 13 -12.96 6.12 -6.24
N LEU A 14 -13.83 5.52 -5.42
CA LEU A 14 -13.40 4.59 -4.38
C LEU A 14 -12.83 3.29 -4.96
N ALA A 15 -13.46 2.75 -6.02
CA ALA A 15 -12.95 1.57 -6.72
C ALA A 15 -11.60 1.86 -7.39
N ALA A 16 -11.42 3.03 -8.00
CA ALA A 16 -10.15 3.45 -8.59
C ALA A 16 -9.05 3.64 -7.52
N ALA A 17 -9.40 4.20 -6.36
CA ALA A 17 -8.47 4.32 -5.23
C ALA A 17 -8.06 2.96 -4.65
N LEU A 18 -9.01 2.02 -4.50
CA LEU A 18 -8.71 0.64 -4.10
C LEU A 18 -7.87 -0.10 -5.14
N ALA A 19 -8.14 0.11 -6.43
CA ALA A 19 -7.36 -0.51 -7.51
C ALA A 19 -5.93 0.05 -7.59
N SER A 20 -5.71 1.30 -7.16
CA SER A 20 -4.39 1.92 -7.10
C SER A 20 -3.64 1.61 -5.79
N ALA A 21 -4.30 1.00 -4.80
CA ALA A 21 -3.66 0.44 -3.62
C ALA A 21 -3.07 -0.94 -3.95
N ALA A 22 -2.12 -0.98 -4.89
CA ALA A 22 -1.38 -2.20 -5.16
C ALA A 22 -0.66 -2.63 -3.87
N PRO A 23 -0.67 -3.93 -3.52
CA PRO A 23 0.06 -4.42 -2.36
C PRO A 23 1.54 -4.08 -2.54
N ARG A 24 2.10 -3.34 -1.57
CA ARG A 24 3.55 -3.08 -1.55
C ARG A 24 4.24 -4.30 -1.00
N GLU A 25 5.09 -4.92 -1.81
CA GLU A 25 5.98 -5.97 -1.35
C GLU A 25 7.12 -5.36 -0.53
N VAL A 26 7.33 -5.91 0.67
CA VAL A 26 8.38 -5.48 1.60
C VAL A 26 9.19 -6.71 2.01
N VAL A 27 10.51 -6.62 1.91
CA VAL A 27 11.44 -7.70 2.21
C VAL A 27 11.99 -7.56 3.61
N VAL A 28 11.86 -8.61 4.42
CA VAL A 28 12.43 -8.72 5.76
C VAL A 28 13.47 -9.84 5.76
N ALA A 29 14.68 -9.57 6.25
CA ALA A 29 15.75 -10.56 6.30
C ALA A 29 16.64 -10.40 7.55
N PRO A 30 17.18 -11.51 8.10
CA PRO A 30 18.16 -11.44 9.18
C PRO A 30 19.41 -10.68 8.72
N GLY A 31 19.78 -9.61 9.42
CA GLY A 31 20.88 -8.72 9.04
C GLY A 31 20.48 -7.48 8.22
N GLY A 32 19.17 -7.29 7.97
CA GLY A 32 18.62 -6.04 7.49
C GLY A 32 18.68 -4.91 8.54
N SER A 33 18.06 -3.77 8.23
CA SER A 33 17.96 -2.62 9.13
C SER A 33 16.53 -2.11 9.18
N ASP A 34 16.01 -1.77 10.35
CA ASP A 34 14.66 -1.19 10.47
C ASP A 34 14.56 0.24 9.90
N LEU A 35 15.70 0.84 9.52
CA LEU A 35 15.77 2.09 8.76
C LEU A 35 15.88 1.85 7.24
N ALA A 36 15.95 0.60 6.79
CA ALA A 36 16.06 0.26 5.38
C ALA A 36 14.71 0.46 4.66
N PRO A 37 14.72 0.70 3.34
CA PRO A 37 13.50 0.86 2.55
C PRO A 37 12.68 -0.44 2.38
N GLY A 38 13.18 -1.60 2.85
CA GLY A 38 12.47 -2.87 2.75
C GLY A 38 12.44 -3.47 1.35
N THR A 39 13.48 -3.20 0.56
CA THR A 39 13.67 -3.78 -0.77
C THR A 39 14.56 -5.02 -0.70
N THR A 40 14.62 -5.81 -1.77
CA THR A 40 15.50 -7.00 -1.80
C THR A 40 16.98 -6.66 -1.60
N ALA A 41 17.43 -5.49 -2.06
CA ALA A 41 18.80 -5.03 -1.87
C ALA A 41 19.04 -4.44 -0.47
N GLN A 42 18.00 -3.91 0.16
CA GLN A 42 18.05 -3.31 1.50
C GLN A 42 16.83 -3.76 2.31
N PRO A 43 16.86 -4.98 2.86
CA PRO A 43 15.74 -5.55 3.59
C PRO A 43 15.60 -4.92 4.99
N LEU A 44 14.38 -4.95 5.51
CA LEU A 44 14.10 -4.61 6.90
C LEU A 44 14.64 -5.70 7.83
N ALA A 45 14.98 -5.33 9.07
CA ALA A 45 15.39 -6.31 10.07
C ALA A 45 14.18 -7.04 10.67
N THR A 46 13.06 -6.33 10.86
CA THR A 46 11.87 -6.86 11.54
C THR A 46 10.58 -6.60 10.75
N LEU A 47 9.57 -7.45 10.98
CA LEU A 47 8.21 -7.23 10.47
C LEU A 47 7.52 -6.00 11.09
N ALA A 48 7.93 -5.59 12.29
CA ALA A 48 7.39 -4.42 12.96
C ALA A 48 7.70 -3.13 12.18
N ALA A 49 8.84 -3.07 11.50
CA ALA A 49 9.23 -1.94 10.66
C ALA A 49 8.52 -1.91 9.28
N ALA A 50 7.80 -2.98 8.91
CA ALA A 50 7.11 -3.10 7.63
C ALA A 50 5.64 -2.64 7.66
N GLN A 51 5.15 -2.18 8.82
CA GLN A 51 3.77 -1.75 9.05
C GLN A 51 3.55 -0.28 8.69
#